data_AF-A0A3D3W7W9-F1
#
_entry.id   AF-A0A3D3W7W9-F1
#
_cell.length_a   1.000
_cell.length_b   1.000
_cell.length_c   1.000
_cell.angle_alpha   90.00
_cell.angle_beta   90.00
_cell.angle_gamma   90.00
#
_symmetry.space_group_name_H-M   'P 1'
#
loop_
_entity.id
_entity.type
_entity.pdbx_description
1 polymer ?
#
loop_
_entity_poly.entity_id
_entity_poly.type
_entity_poly.pdbx_seq_one_letter_code
_entity_poly.pdbx_strand_id
1 'polypeptide(L)'
;FTDLKLTGPQSADGRAAVTVTAAGTDKAAELQVQWSLGATDRWLTVESTWKNTTPGDLTIVLEDDLRADGGKEDMVKCPDGTRRLYWFHDIHWQQAYGVHAPGGRMRVKGGSRESVLTYELEDGRSLVLKPGESFSLQRQIYVNVDLPAVRADYLTSLGAADTLRSVVLQVTSRQRP
;
A
#
# COMPACT_ATOMS: atom_id res chain seq x y z
N PHE A 1 -20.19 -2.28 7.76
CA PHE A 1 -19.71 -3.10 6.62
C PHE A 1 -20.61 -4.32 6.52
N THR A 2 -21.68 -4.25 5.74
CA THR A 2 -22.78 -5.24 5.82
C THR A 2 -22.90 -6.12 4.58
N ASP A 3 -22.15 -5.84 3.50
CA ASP A 3 -22.17 -6.62 2.27
C ASP A 3 -20.75 -6.98 1.82
N LEU A 4 -20.19 -8.05 2.39
CA LEU A 4 -18.99 -8.70 1.84
C LEU A 4 -19.43 -9.58 0.66
N LYS A 5 -19.23 -9.11 -0.58
CA LYS A 5 -19.46 -9.93 -1.77
C LYS A 5 -18.14 -10.56 -2.23
N LEU A 6 -17.93 -11.83 -1.87
CA LEU A 6 -16.87 -12.64 -2.50
C LEU A 6 -17.32 -13.04 -3.91
N THR A 7 -17.11 -12.16 -4.88
CA THR A 7 -17.24 -12.51 -6.31
C THR A 7 -15.87 -12.92 -6.84
N GLY A 8 -15.72 -14.18 -7.25
CA GLY A 8 -14.50 -14.62 -7.93
C GLY A 8 -14.73 -15.78 -8.88
N PRO A 9 -14.81 -15.56 -10.21
CA PRO A 9 -14.37 -16.57 -11.16
C PRO A 9 -12.84 -16.68 -11.06
N GLN A 10 -12.29 -17.89 -11.07
CA GLN A 10 -10.90 -18.06 -11.49
C GLN A 10 -10.83 -17.53 -12.92
N SER A 11 -10.14 -16.41 -13.11
CA SER A 11 -9.83 -15.91 -14.44
C SER A 11 -8.93 -16.93 -15.14
N ALA A 12 -9.08 -17.11 -16.45
CA ALA A 12 -8.30 -18.09 -17.23
C ALA A 12 -6.78 -17.83 -17.19
N ASP A 13 -6.36 -16.65 -16.72
CA ASP A 13 -4.97 -16.24 -16.51
C ASP A 13 -4.42 -16.57 -15.09
N GLY A 14 -5.21 -17.23 -14.24
CA GLY A 14 -4.80 -17.57 -12.87
C GLY A 14 -4.86 -16.40 -11.88
N ARG A 15 -5.55 -15.29 -12.23
CA ARG A 15 -5.78 -14.17 -11.31
C ARG A 15 -6.97 -14.41 -10.40
N ALA A 16 -6.79 -14.11 -9.12
CA ALA A 16 -7.84 -14.03 -8.12
C ALA A 16 -8.07 -12.57 -7.73
N ALA A 17 -9.33 -12.22 -7.43
CA ALA A 17 -9.68 -10.92 -6.90
C ALA A 17 -10.77 -11.01 -5.83
N VAL A 18 -10.71 -10.10 -4.87
CA VAL A 18 -11.73 -9.90 -3.84
C VAL A 18 -12.17 -8.45 -3.90
N THR A 19 -13.47 -8.21 -3.91
CA THR A 19 -14.03 -6.86 -3.91
C THR A 19 -14.89 -6.67 -2.68
N VAL A 20 -14.70 -5.55 -1.99
CA VAL A 20 -15.54 -5.12 -0.87
C VAL A 20 -16.17 -3.79 -1.23
N THR A 21 -17.48 -3.67 -1.07
CA THR A 21 -18.22 -2.46 -1.37
C THR A 21 -18.93 -1.96 -0.12
N ALA A 22 -18.71 -0.70 0.21
CA ALA A 22 -19.56 0.08 1.09
C ALA A 22 -20.48 0.95 0.22
N ALA A 23 -21.79 0.70 0.29
CA ALA A 23 -22.77 1.47 -0.47
C ALA A 23 -22.72 2.96 -0.07
N GLY A 24 -22.86 3.83 -1.06
CA GLY A 24 -22.96 5.27 -0.85
C GLY A 24 -24.28 5.66 -0.20
N THR A 25 -24.30 6.84 0.40
CA THR A 25 -25.49 7.45 1.01
C THR A 25 -25.62 8.91 0.56
N ASP A 26 -26.63 9.61 1.07
CA ASP A 26 -26.77 11.07 0.94
C ASP A 26 -25.68 11.85 1.69
N LYS A 27 -24.90 11.18 2.55
CA LYS A 27 -23.88 11.79 3.43
C LYS A 27 -22.47 11.23 3.25
N ALA A 28 -22.30 10.14 2.52
CA ALA A 28 -21.02 9.47 2.34
C ALA A 28 -20.92 8.90 0.92
N ALA A 29 -19.71 8.95 0.35
CA ALA A 29 -19.42 8.29 -0.92
C ALA A 29 -19.66 6.78 -0.84
N GLU A 30 -19.98 6.19 -1.99
CA GLU A 30 -19.75 4.77 -2.20
C GLU A 30 -18.24 4.52 -2.24
N LEU A 31 -17.79 3.43 -1.63
CA LEU A 31 -16.41 2.97 -1.69
C LEU A 31 -16.37 1.52 -2.14
N GLN A 32 -15.68 1.26 -3.24
CA GLN A 32 -15.32 -0.08 -3.66
C GLN A 32 -13.82 -0.27 -3.46
N VAL A 33 -13.41 -1.36 -2.82
CA VAL A 33 -12.00 -1.75 -2.69
C VAL A 33 -11.82 -3.11 -3.32
N GLN A 34 -10.94 -3.21 -4.31
CA GLN A 34 -10.60 -4.46 -4.96
C GLN A 34 -9.14 -4.82 -4.68
N TRP A 35 -8.93 -6.03 -4.18
CA TRP A 35 -7.62 -6.67 -4.09
C TRP A 35 -7.50 -7.67 -5.22
N SER A 36 -6.39 -7.69 -5.93
CA SER A 36 -6.14 -8.64 -7.02
C SER A 36 -4.70 -9.12 -7.04
N LEU A 37 -4.54 -10.41 -7.31
CA LEU A 37 -3.24 -11.10 -7.40
C LEU A 37 -3.29 -12.12 -8.52
N GLY A 38 -2.44 -11.95 -9.53
CA GLY A 38 -2.14 -12.94 -10.56
C GLY A 38 -1.18 -14.02 -10.05
N ALA A 39 -1.20 -15.21 -10.67
CA ALA A 39 -0.33 -16.33 -10.30
C ALA A 39 1.18 -16.01 -10.38
N THR A 40 1.57 -15.03 -11.19
CA THR A 40 2.97 -14.58 -11.36
C THR A 40 3.21 -13.17 -10.85
N ASP A 41 2.21 -12.53 -10.23
CA ASP A 41 2.36 -11.18 -9.71
C ASP A 41 3.25 -11.19 -8.46
N ARG A 42 4.18 -10.22 -8.38
CA ARG A 42 5.10 -10.06 -7.24
C ARG A 42 4.53 -9.23 -6.09
N TRP A 43 3.34 -8.66 -6.27
CA TRP A 43 2.67 -7.83 -5.30
C TRP A 43 1.16 -7.95 -5.44
N LEU A 44 0.46 -7.72 -4.34
CA LEU A 44 -0.99 -7.57 -4.33
C LEU A 44 -1.33 -6.17 -4.83
N THR A 45 -2.20 -6.07 -5.84
CA THR A 45 -2.73 -4.79 -6.32
C THR A 45 -4.01 -4.46 -5.58
N VAL A 46 -4.09 -3.25 -5.02
CA VAL A 46 -5.27 -2.76 -4.29
C VAL A 46 -5.79 -1.49 -4.94
N GLU A 47 -6.99 -1.52 -5.47
CA GLU A 47 -7.65 -0.34 -6.03
C GLU A 47 -8.84 0.05 -5.14
N SER A 48 -8.83 1.29 -4.64
CA SER A 48 -10.00 1.89 -4.00
C SER A 48 -10.64 2.87 -4.97
N THR A 49 -11.93 2.73 -5.21
CA THR A 49 -12.73 3.64 -6.02
C THR A 49 -13.79 4.30 -5.12
N TRP A 50 -13.72 5.62 -5.02
CA TRP A 50 -14.76 6.43 -4.38
C TRP A 50 -15.69 6.98 -5.44
N LYS A 51 -16.99 6.99 -5.17
CA LYS A 51 -18.00 7.67 -5.98
C LYS A 51 -18.85 8.56 -5.10
N ASN A 52 -18.91 9.85 -5.41
CA ASN A 52 -19.75 10.78 -4.66
C ASN A 52 -21.23 10.57 -5.00
N THR A 53 -21.97 9.95 -4.08
CA THR A 53 -23.42 9.73 -4.16
C THR A 53 -24.23 10.83 -3.48
N THR A 54 -23.58 11.82 -2.88
CA THR A 54 -24.23 12.92 -2.17
C THR A 54 -24.67 14.01 -3.16
N PRO A 55 -25.63 14.89 -2.78
CA PRO A 55 -26.08 15.97 -3.66
C PRO A 55 -25.11 17.17 -3.72
N GLY A 56 -24.03 17.17 -2.92
CA GLY A 56 -23.05 18.26 -2.85
C GLY A 56 -21.62 17.80 -3.09
N ASP A 57 -20.70 18.75 -3.13
CA ASP A 57 -19.27 18.45 -3.26
C ASP A 57 -18.77 17.72 -1.99
N LEU A 58 -17.97 16.68 -2.20
CA LEU A 58 -17.44 15.83 -1.13
C LEU A 58 -15.92 15.83 -1.16
N THR A 59 -15.30 16.23 -0.05
CA THR A 59 -13.84 16.11 0.13
C THR A 59 -13.51 14.73 0.66
N ILE A 60 -12.66 13.99 -0.06
CA ILE A 60 -12.19 12.66 0.33
C ILE A 60 -10.76 12.79 0.86
N VAL A 61 -10.54 12.26 2.07
CA VAL A 61 -9.19 12.06 2.59
C VAL A 61 -8.71 10.69 2.13
N LEU A 62 -7.64 10.69 1.34
CA LEU A 62 -7.00 9.45 0.89
C LEU A 62 -6.03 9.00 1.98
N GLU A 63 -6.43 8.00 2.75
CA GLU A 63 -5.64 7.52 3.88
C GLU A 63 -5.87 6.04 4.13
N ASP A 64 -4.80 5.33 4.48
CA ASP A 64 -4.83 3.98 5.02
C ASP A 64 -4.26 3.97 6.44
N ASP A 65 -4.94 3.28 7.36
CA ASP A 65 -4.46 2.99 8.70
C ASP A 65 -3.91 1.55 8.75
N LEU A 66 -2.59 1.44 8.87
CA LEU A 66 -1.88 0.18 8.87
C LEU A 66 -1.50 -0.24 10.28
N ARG A 67 -1.97 -1.42 10.69
CA ARG A 67 -1.61 -2.00 11.98
C ARG A 67 -0.54 -3.08 11.84
N ALA A 68 0.53 -2.91 12.60
CA ALA A 68 1.59 -3.89 12.81
C ALA A 68 2.04 -3.84 14.29
N ASP A 69 1.75 -4.89 15.04
CA ASP A 69 1.79 -4.91 16.51
C ASP A 69 3.18 -5.26 17.09
N GLY A 70 4.23 -4.50 16.75
CA GLY A 70 5.62 -4.84 17.11
C GLY A 70 6.06 -4.53 18.54
N GLY A 71 5.12 -4.30 19.45
CA GLY A 71 5.42 -3.73 20.78
C GLY A 71 6.41 -4.54 21.64
N LYS A 72 6.64 -5.81 21.33
CA LYS A 72 7.61 -6.69 22.00
C LYS A 72 8.53 -7.43 21.02
N GLU A 73 8.42 -7.15 19.73
CA GLU A 73 9.10 -7.87 18.66
C GLU A 73 10.24 -7.01 18.12
N ASP A 74 11.23 -7.65 17.49
CA ASP A 74 12.28 -6.95 16.75
C ASP A 74 11.74 -6.51 15.39
N MET A 75 10.82 -5.54 15.43
CA MET A 75 10.21 -4.96 14.24
C MET A 75 10.69 -3.53 14.03
N VAL A 76 11.29 -3.30 12.86
CA VAL A 76 11.68 -1.96 12.40
C VAL A 76 10.65 -1.47 11.39
N LYS A 77 10.19 -0.22 11.57
CA LYS A 77 9.24 0.43 10.66
C LYS A 77 9.91 1.55 9.86
N CYS A 78 9.29 1.88 8.73
CA CYS A 78 9.64 3.05 7.96
C CYS A 78 9.48 4.32 8.83
N PRO A 79 10.49 5.21 8.87
CA PRO A 79 10.40 6.44 9.64
C PRO A 79 9.40 7.43 9.03
N ASP A 80 8.80 8.24 9.90
CA ASP A 80 7.89 9.33 9.57
C ASP A 80 8.40 10.24 8.43
N GLY A 81 7.44 10.90 7.77
CA GLY A 81 7.67 11.88 6.72
C GLY A 81 7.19 11.41 5.35
N THR A 82 7.54 12.16 4.30
CA THR A 82 7.10 11.86 2.94
C THR A 82 7.94 10.73 2.32
N ARG A 83 7.28 9.66 1.90
CA ARG A 83 7.89 8.44 1.36
C ARG A 83 7.21 8.01 0.06
N ARG A 84 7.97 7.32 -0.80
CA ARG A 84 7.41 6.61 -1.96
C ARG A 84 7.08 5.14 -1.65
N LEU A 85 7.76 4.58 -0.66
CA LEU A 85 7.56 3.23 -0.16
C LEU A 85 7.46 3.31 1.37
N TYR A 86 6.31 2.93 1.93
CA TYR A 86 6.19 2.57 3.33
C TYR A 86 6.63 1.11 3.50
N TRP A 87 7.19 0.75 4.66
CA TRP A 87 7.57 -0.62 4.96
C TRP A 87 7.60 -0.88 6.47
N PHE A 88 7.50 -2.14 6.85
CA PHE A 88 7.96 -2.63 8.13
C PHE A 88 8.59 -4.01 7.94
N HIS A 89 9.54 -4.35 8.79
CA HIS A 89 10.26 -5.62 8.77
C HIS A 89 10.28 -6.17 10.17
N ASP A 90 9.54 -7.26 10.35
CA ASP A 90 9.59 -8.08 11.54
C ASP A 90 10.68 -9.15 11.37
N ILE A 91 11.78 -8.95 12.07
CA ILE A 91 12.96 -9.82 11.97
C ILE A 91 12.68 -11.16 12.67
N HIS A 92 11.82 -11.16 13.70
CA HIS A 92 11.49 -12.37 14.44
C HIS A 92 10.72 -13.35 13.54
N TRP A 93 9.74 -12.86 12.81
CA TRP A 93 8.93 -13.66 11.90
C TRP A 93 9.53 -13.85 10.51
N GLN A 94 10.64 -13.17 10.19
CA GLN A 94 11.23 -13.11 8.85
C GLN A 94 10.16 -12.68 7.83
N GLN A 95 9.48 -11.57 8.14
CA GLN A 95 8.44 -11.03 7.30
C GLN A 95 8.62 -9.53 7.15
N ALA A 96 8.68 -9.09 5.90
CA ALA A 96 8.70 -7.69 5.54
C ALA A 96 7.52 -7.38 4.62
N TYR A 97 6.98 -6.19 4.84
CA TYR A 97 5.85 -5.68 4.09
C TYR A 97 6.20 -4.32 3.53
N GLY A 98 5.69 -4.02 2.34
CA GLY A 98 5.82 -2.72 1.71
C GLY A 98 4.49 -2.24 1.16
N VAL A 99 4.26 -0.93 1.19
CA VAL A 99 3.11 -0.29 0.54
C VAL A 99 3.62 0.85 -0.34
N HIS A 100 3.19 0.85 -1.59
CA HIS A 100 3.49 1.88 -2.58
C HIS A 100 2.20 2.32 -3.29
N ALA A 101 2.04 3.62 -3.54
CA ALA A 101 1.01 4.16 -4.42
C ALA A 101 1.68 4.70 -5.70
N PRO A 102 1.53 4.01 -6.86
CA PRO A 102 2.03 4.50 -8.13
C PRO A 102 1.49 5.90 -8.45
N GLY A 103 2.34 6.77 -9.00
CA GLY A 103 1.96 8.16 -9.31
C GLY A 103 1.81 9.08 -8.09
N GLY A 104 2.11 8.63 -6.87
CA GLY A 104 1.91 9.42 -5.66
C GLY A 104 3.07 9.39 -4.67
N ARG A 105 2.93 10.19 -3.61
CA ARG A 105 3.72 10.10 -2.38
C ARG A 105 2.79 9.86 -1.20
N MET A 106 3.34 9.28 -0.14
CA MET A 106 2.63 9.06 1.13
C MET A 106 3.31 9.89 2.21
N ARG A 107 2.52 10.63 2.97
CA ARG A 107 2.95 11.15 4.26
C ARG A 107 2.75 10.07 5.30
N VAL A 108 3.85 9.57 5.85
CA VAL A 108 3.86 8.52 6.87
C VAL A 108 3.89 9.16 8.24
N LYS A 109 2.98 8.72 9.11
CA LYS A 109 3.02 8.98 10.54
C LYS A 109 2.88 7.67 11.30
N GLY A 110 3.96 7.21 11.90
CA GLY A 110 4.05 5.95 12.62
C GLY A 110 3.92 6.10 14.13
N GLY A 111 3.38 5.06 14.75
CA GLY A 111 3.46 4.80 16.18
C GLY A 111 3.97 3.39 16.45
N SER A 112 3.94 2.97 17.71
CA SER A 112 4.40 1.62 18.10
C SER A 112 3.58 0.49 17.46
N ARG A 113 2.29 0.73 17.18
CA ARG A 113 1.36 -0.27 16.61
C ARG A 113 0.79 0.12 15.25
N GLU A 114 0.41 1.37 15.10
CA GLU A 114 -0.27 1.84 13.90
C GLU A 114 0.65 2.72 13.06
N SER A 115 0.33 2.87 11.78
CA SER A 115 0.99 3.77 10.85
C SER A 115 -0.04 4.28 9.89
N VAL A 116 -0.21 5.59 9.90
CA VAL A 116 -1.15 6.28 9.01
C VAL A 116 -0.40 6.70 7.75
N LEU A 117 -0.92 6.27 6.60
CA LEU A 117 -0.42 6.63 5.28
C LEU A 117 -1.40 7.58 4.61
N THR A 118 -1.14 8.88 4.65
CA THR A 118 -1.95 9.86 3.92
C THR A 118 -1.38 10.02 2.51
N TYR A 119 -2.18 9.76 1.48
CA TYR A 119 -1.75 9.83 0.08
C TYR A 119 -1.89 11.25 -0.47
N GLU A 120 -0.84 11.75 -1.11
CA GLU A 120 -0.80 13.06 -1.75
C GLU A 120 -0.99 12.88 -3.25
N LEU A 121 -2.00 13.58 -3.81
CA LEU A 121 -2.13 13.75 -5.26
C LEU A 121 -0.92 14.52 -5.80
N GLU A 122 -0.56 14.31 -7.07
CA GLU A 122 0.63 14.95 -7.68
C GLU A 122 0.60 16.48 -7.60
N ASP A 123 -0.59 17.07 -7.59
CA ASP A 123 -0.80 18.53 -7.51
C ASP A 123 -0.89 19.07 -6.07
N GLY A 124 -0.80 18.20 -5.06
CA GLY A 124 -0.87 18.55 -3.64
C GLY A 124 -2.24 19.04 -3.17
N ARG A 125 -3.29 18.96 -4.00
CA ARG A 125 -4.64 19.42 -3.64
C ARG A 125 -5.42 18.34 -2.91
N SER A 126 -6.41 18.78 -2.12
CA SER A 126 -7.44 17.88 -1.58
C SER A 126 -8.28 17.31 -2.71
N LEU A 127 -8.60 16.03 -2.63
CA LEU A 127 -9.53 15.38 -3.55
C LEU A 127 -10.95 15.85 -3.24
N VAL A 128 -11.55 16.63 -4.14
CA VAL A 128 -12.95 17.04 -4.07
C VAL A 128 -13.69 16.40 -5.24
N LEU A 129 -14.72 15.62 -4.93
CA LEU A 129 -15.60 14.99 -5.91
C LEU A 129 -16.91 15.76 -5.98
N LYS A 130 -17.33 16.20 -7.16
CA LYS A 130 -18.68 16.72 -7.39
C LYS A 130 -19.71 15.59 -7.36
N PRO A 131 -21.01 15.90 -7.22
CA PRO A 131 -22.06 14.88 -7.29
C PRO A 131 -21.93 13.98 -8.53
N GLY A 132 -21.86 12.67 -8.30
CA GLY A 132 -21.71 11.66 -9.35
C GLY A 132 -20.27 11.39 -9.83
N GLU A 133 -19.28 12.21 -9.45
CA GLU A 133 -17.88 11.99 -9.82
C GLU A 133 -17.27 10.81 -9.04
N SER A 134 -16.29 10.17 -9.67
CA SER A 134 -15.51 9.07 -9.10
C SER A 134 -14.02 9.32 -9.18
N PHE A 135 -13.27 8.73 -8.25
CA PHE A 135 -11.82 8.72 -8.24
C PHE A 135 -11.30 7.35 -7.81
N SER A 136 -10.22 6.89 -8.43
CA SER A 136 -9.55 5.63 -8.08
C SER A 136 -8.14 5.89 -7.56
N LEU A 137 -7.78 5.22 -6.47
CA LEU A 137 -6.41 5.14 -5.94
C LEU A 137 -5.92 3.69 -6.02
N GLN A 138 -4.83 3.48 -6.75
CA GLN A 138 -4.13 2.20 -6.78
C GLN A 138 -2.98 2.20 -5.77
N ARG A 139 -2.84 1.07 -5.07
CA ARG A 139 -1.69 0.74 -4.22
C ARG A 139 -1.16 -0.65 -4.59
N GLN A 140 0.11 -0.85 -4.33
CA GLN A 140 0.81 -2.13 -4.43
C GLN A 140 1.28 -2.51 -3.04
N ILE A 141 0.93 -3.71 -2.60
CA ILE A 141 1.37 -4.28 -1.33
C ILE A 141 2.37 -5.40 -1.64
N TYR A 142 3.59 -5.24 -1.14
CA TYR A 142 4.66 -6.22 -1.24
C TYR A 142 4.75 -7.02 0.04
N VAL A 143 4.97 -8.31 -0.07
CA VAL A 143 5.20 -9.21 1.07
C VAL A 143 6.40 -10.07 0.72
N ASN A 144 7.41 -10.10 1.58
CA ASN A 144 8.60 -10.90 1.36
C ASN A 144 9.23 -11.31 2.70
N VAL A 145 10.28 -12.14 2.64
CA VAL A 145 10.96 -12.64 3.85
C VAL A 145 11.81 -11.59 4.55
N ASP A 146 12.21 -10.54 3.82
CA ASP A 146 13.04 -9.46 4.33
C ASP A 146 12.85 -8.15 3.56
N LEU A 147 13.33 -7.06 4.15
CA LEU A 147 13.23 -5.72 3.57
C LEU A 147 13.99 -5.57 2.23
N PRO A 148 15.21 -6.12 2.05
CA PRO A 148 15.87 -6.13 0.74
C PRO A 148 15.00 -6.69 -0.38
N ALA A 149 14.31 -7.81 -0.15
CA ALA A 149 13.45 -8.44 -1.15
C ALA A 149 12.18 -7.60 -1.44
N VAL A 150 11.56 -7.01 -0.40
CA VAL A 150 10.48 -6.01 -0.59
C VAL A 150 10.94 -4.85 -1.48
N ARG A 151 12.16 -4.35 -1.26
CA ARG A 151 12.73 -3.26 -2.08
C ARG A 151 13.00 -3.72 -3.51
N ALA A 152 13.39 -4.97 -3.72
CA ALA A 152 13.59 -5.53 -5.05
C ALA A 152 12.27 -5.61 -5.83
N ASP A 153 11.19 -6.06 -5.20
CA ASP A 153 9.87 -6.11 -5.83
C ASP A 153 9.31 -4.69 -6.08
N TYR A 154 9.56 -3.74 -5.17
CA TYR A 154 9.26 -2.33 -5.40
C TYR A 154 10.01 -1.76 -6.62
N LEU A 155 11.32 -2.00 -6.73
CA LEU A 155 12.09 -1.56 -7.90
C LEU A 155 11.60 -2.22 -9.19
N THR A 156 11.18 -3.48 -9.12
CA THR A 156 10.55 -4.20 -10.24
C THR A 156 9.25 -3.52 -10.67
N SER A 157 8.42 -3.09 -9.72
CA SER A 157 7.15 -2.42 -10.06
C SER A 157 7.34 -1.03 -10.68
N LEU A 158 8.48 -0.39 -10.42
CA LEU A 158 8.88 0.86 -11.09
C LEU A 158 9.48 0.64 -12.49
N GLY A 159 9.64 -0.60 -12.95
CA GLY A 159 10.38 -0.92 -14.17
C GLY A 159 11.89 -0.67 -14.05
N ALA A 160 12.41 -0.53 -12.83
CA ALA A 160 13.82 -0.26 -12.53
C ALA A 160 14.62 -1.53 -12.18
N ALA A 161 14.02 -2.71 -12.32
CA ALA A 161 14.67 -3.99 -12.06
C ALA A 161 15.54 -4.43 -13.24
N ASP A 162 16.58 -3.65 -13.57
CA ASP A 162 17.57 -4.08 -14.54
C ASP A 162 18.94 -4.36 -13.91
N THR A 163 19.35 -5.62 -14.11
CA THR A 163 20.63 -6.28 -13.81
C THR A 163 20.94 -6.59 -12.35
N LEU A 164 21.18 -7.89 -12.08
CA LEU A 164 21.96 -8.35 -10.93
C LEU A 164 23.27 -7.56 -10.89
N ARG A 165 23.49 -6.81 -9.81
CA ARG A 165 24.75 -6.11 -9.57
C ARG A 165 25.51 -6.84 -8.49
N SER A 166 26.74 -7.25 -8.80
CA SER A 166 27.68 -7.70 -7.78
C SER A 166 28.09 -6.49 -6.94
N VAL A 167 27.90 -6.58 -5.62
CA VAL A 167 28.37 -5.58 -4.66
C VAL A 167 29.38 -6.25 -3.75
N VAL A 168 30.61 -5.75 -3.74
CA VAL A 168 31.63 -6.18 -2.77
C VAL A 168 31.38 -5.41 -1.48
N LEU A 169 30.93 -6.11 -0.44
CA LEU A 169 30.81 -5.56 0.89
C LEU A 169 32.20 -5.55 1.55
N GLN A 170 32.77 -4.36 1.77
CA GLN A 170 33.99 -4.24 2.56
C GLN A 170 33.63 -4.25 4.05
N VAL A 171 34.01 -5.33 4.73
CA VAL A 171 33.88 -5.44 6.18
C VAL A 171 35.15 -4.89 6.82
N THR A 172 35.06 -3.72 7.44
CA THR A 172 36.13 -3.19 8.31
C THR A 172 35.81 -3.51 9.76
N SER A 173 36.60 -4.36 10.40
CA SER A 173 36.59 -4.48 11.86
C SER A 173 37.45 -3.37 12.45
N ARG A 174 36.93 -2.65 13.45
CA ARG A 174 37.80 -1.87 14.33
C ARG A 174 38.46 -2.86 15.28
N GLN A 175 39.77 -3.10 15.12
CA GLN A 175 40.53 -3.73 16.20
C GLN A 175 40.39 -2.83 17.42
N ARG A 176 39.82 -3.36 18.51
CA ARG A 176 39.91 -2.70 19.81
C ARG A 176 41.39 -2.77 20.26
N PRO A 177 41.93 -1.69 20.84
CA PRO A 177 43.25 -1.71 21.46
C PRO A 177 43.29 -2.70 22.65
#